data_AF-A0A2D5AQU2-F1
#
_entry.id   AF-A0A2D5AQU2-F1
#
_cell.length_a   1.000
_cell.length_b   1.000
_cell.length_c   1.000
_cell.angle_alpha   90.00
_cell.angle_beta   90.00
_cell.angle_gamma   90.00
#
_symmetry.space_group_name_H-M   'P 1'
#
loop_
_entity.id
_entity.type
_entity.pdbx_description
1 polymer ?
#
loop_
_entity_poly.entity_id
_entity_poly.type
_entity_poly.pdbx_seq_one_letter_code
_entity_poly.pdbx_strand_id
1 'polypeptide(L)'
;KLSGKLGGAATVFPGQKVLNAAVFLTLLGFGVVFVVTGAAWALYLVIALSLLLGVLGVIPIGGGDMPVVISFLNSFSGIAASAAGFVILNNVLIVAGCLVGASGIILTVIMCKAMNRTLADVLFGGFGSSSSTSQEVEGEMKALTVEDAFYVLEAAQSVIFVPGYGMAVAQAQHAVKELAEILEDNGCEVRHAIHPVAGRMPGHMNVLLAEADVPYEQLCEMDDVNAIMETVDVAIVIGANDVVNPAAAEDESSPIYGMPIINVHQAKSVFALKRGQGAGFSGLVNTLFFREKTRMIYGDAKETITGLVSQFKD
;
A
#
# COMPACT_ATOMS: atom_id res chain seq x y z
N LYS A 1 3.08 6.18 14.44
CA LYS A 1 2.20 6.66 13.34
C LYS A 1 1.15 5.62 12.97
N LEU A 2 1.51 4.41 12.56
CA LEU A 2 0.54 3.37 12.18
C LEU A 2 -0.48 3.00 13.28
N SER A 3 -0.09 3.06 14.56
CA SER A 3 -0.99 2.82 15.70
C SER A 3 -1.97 3.97 16.02
N GLY A 4 -2.02 5.03 15.23
CA GLY A 4 -2.91 6.18 15.44
C GLY A 4 -2.51 7.13 16.58
N LYS A 5 -1.51 6.80 17.41
CA LYS A 5 -1.03 7.65 18.52
C LYS A 5 -0.38 8.97 18.06
N LEU A 6 0.04 9.04 16.80
CA LEU A 6 0.61 10.22 16.16
C LEU A 6 -0.14 10.44 14.86
N GLY A 7 -0.33 11.70 14.45
CA GLY A 7 -0.98 12.04 13.19
C GLY A 7 -0.34 11.34 11.98
N GLY A 8 -1.18 10.89 11.05
CA GLY A 8 -0.74 10.23 9.81
C GLY A 8 -0.14 11.18 8.77
N ALA A 9 -0.33 12.48 8.93
CA ALA A 9 0.23 13.48 8.01
C ALA A 9 1.76 13.57 8.12
N ALA A 10 2.39 13.99 7.03
CA ALA A 10 3.78 14.41 7.02
C ALA A 10 3.93 15.71 7.81
N THR A 11 4.62 15.66 8.95
CA THR A 11 4.90 16.84 9.77
C THR A 11 6.31 17.33 9.44
N VAL A 12 6.41 18.42 8.68
CA VAL A 12 7.67 19.05 8.29
C VAL A 12 7.82 20.40 9.00
N PHE A 13 9.05 20.75 9.38
CA PHE A 13 9.37 22.04 9.99
C PHE A 13 10.52 22.74 9.23
N PRO A 14 10.56 24.09 9.22
CA PRO A 14 11.58 24.82 8.48
C PRO A 14 12.98 24.49 8.99
N GLY A 15 13.91 24.19 8.07
CA GLY A 15 15.29 23.85 8.40
C GLY A 15 15.53 22.39 8.82
N GLN A 16 14.53 21.51 8.78
CA GLN A 16 14.67 20.10 9.17
C GLN A 16 15.81 19.36 8.47
N LYS A 17 16.03 19.58 7.17
CA LYS A 17 17.13 18.95 6.42
C LYS A 17 18.50 19.36 6.98
N VAL A 18 18.65 20.64 7.33
CA VAL A 18 19.89 21.19 7.91
C VAL A 18 20.09 20.62 9.31
N LEU A 19 19.04 20.55 10.13
CA LEU A 19 19.11 19.96 11.47
C LEU A 19 19.51 18.48 11.41
N ASN A 20 18.88 17.69 10.53
CA ASN A 20 19.19 16.28 10.36
C ASN A 20 20.65 16.08 9.92
N ALA A 21 21.12 16.88 8.97
CA ALA A 21 22.52 16.84 8.54
C ALA A 21 23.49 17.23 9.67
N ALA A 22 23.17 18.26 10.45
CA ALA A 22 23.99 18.69 11.59
C ALA A 22 24.06 17.60 12.68
N VAL A 23 22.93 16.98 13.01
CA VAL A 23 22.87 15.86 13.96
C VAL A 23 23.70 14.68 13.47
N PHE A 24 23.58 14.32 12.18
CA PHE A 24 24.35 13.25 11.56
C PHE A 24 25.86 13.50 11.58
N LEU A 25 26.31 14.71 11.21
CA LEU A 25 27.73 15.09 11.25
C LEU A 25 28.27 15.09 12.69
N THR A 26 27.48 15.56 13.65
CA THR A 26 27.84 15.56 15.07
C THR A 26 27.99 14.13 15.60
N LEU A 27 27.08 13.23 15.19
CA LEU A 27 27.15 11.81 15.50
C LEU A 27 28.44 11.17 14.97
N LEU A 28 28.80 11.44 13.70
CA LEU A 28 30.06 10.97 13.13
C LEU A 28 31.28 11.51 13.89
N GLY A 29 31.27 12.79 14.26
CA GLY A 29 32.32 13.42 15.06
C GLY A 29 32.53 12.72 16.41
N PHE A 30 31.45 12.45 17.16
CA PHE A 30 31.56 11.70 18.42
C PHE A 30 31.97 10.24 18.21
N GLY A 31 31.59 9.62 17.08
CA GLY A 31 32.07 8.30 16.69
C GLY A 31 33.59 8.27 16.53
N VAL A 32 34.17 9.25 15.84
CA VAL A 32 35.63 9.37 15.70
C VAL A 32 36.30 9.60 17.05
N VAL A 33 35.74 10.49 17.88
CA VAL A 33 36.25 10.74 19.25
C VAL A 33 36.25 9.44 20.06
N PHE A 34 35.18 8.66 20.01
CA PHE A 34 35.11 7.37 20.69
C PHE A 34 36.18 6.39 20.21
N VAL A 35 36.39 6.28 18.89
CA VAL A 35 37.43 5.38 18.32
C VAL A 35 38.84 5.79 18.73
N VAL A 36 39.14 7.09 18.77
CA VAL A 36 40.48 7.59 19.10
C VAL A 36 40.77 7.58 20.61
N THR A 37 39.78 7.95 21.43
CA THR A 37 39.98 8.19 22.87
C THR A 37 39.48 7.05 23.76
N GLY A 38 38.59 6.18 23.26
CA GLY A 38 37.91 5.17 24.06
C GLY A 38 36.93 5.75 25.08
N ALA A 39 36.60 7.04 25.02
CA ALA A 39 35.85 7.71 26.06
C ALA A 39 34.36 7.29 26.06
N ALA A 40 33.92 6.65 27.15
CA ALA A 40 32.55 6.13 27.26
C ALA A 40 31.45 7.19 27.09
N TRP A 41 31.70 8.45 27.49
CA TRP A 41 30.75 9.54 27.29
C TRP A 41 30.44 9.81 25.81
N ALA A 42 31.42 9.63 24.92
CA ALA A 42 31.24 9.82 23.48
C ALA A 42 30.32 8.74 22.91
N LEU A 43 30.42 7.50 23.40
CA LEU A 43 29.52 6.40 23.02
C LEU A 43 28.06 6.70 23.42
N TYR A 44 27.83 7.17 24.64
CA TYR A 44 26.48 7.53 25.09
C TYR A 44 25.88 8.66 24.25
N LEU A 45 26.69 9.64 23.83
CA LEU A 45 26.23 10.70 22.93
C LEU A 45 25.92 10.17 21.53
N VAL A 46 26.71 9.24 20.99
CA VAL A 46 26.40 8.58 19.71
C VAL A 46 25.06 7.85 19.78
N ILE A 47 24.79 7.13 20.88
CA ILE A 47 23.50 6.45 21.09
C ILE A 47 22.35 7.45 21.19
N ALA A 48 22.51 8.52 21.97
CA ALA A 48 21.47 9.54 22.12
C ALA A 48 21.16 10.24 20.79
N LEU A 49 22.19 10.60 20.02
CA LEU A 49 22.04 11.26 18.73
C LEU A 49 21.49 10.32 17.65
N SER A 50 21.80 9.03 17.68
CA SER A 50 21.25 8.06 16.72
C SER A 50 19.75 7.85 16.94
N LEU A 51 19.30 7.78 18.20
CA LEU A 51 17.88 7.74 18.56
C LEU A 51 17.17 9.02 18.12
N LEU A 52 17.77 10.19 18.37
CA LEU A 52 17.23 11.47 17.94
C LEU A 52 17.11 11.54 16.40
N LEU A 53 18.15 11.12 15.68
CA LEU A 53 18.16 11.09 14.22
C LEU A 53 17.09 10.15 13.67
N GLY A 54 16.89 8.99 14.30
CA GLY A 54 15.81 8.05 13.93
C GLY A 54 14.43 8.69 14.06
N VAL A 55 14.18 9.41 15.16
CA VAL A 55 12.93 10.16 15.35
C VAL A 55 12.78 11.26 14.29
N LEU A 56 13.79 12.10 14.12
CA LEU A 56 13.77 13.22 13.17
C LEU A 56 13.70 12.79 11.70
N GLY A 57 14.18 11.60 11.38
CA GLY A 57 14.14 10.99 10.05
C GLY A 57 12.78 10.39 9.69
N VAL A 58 12.03 9.86 10.66
CA VAL A 58 10.72 9.21 10.41
C VAL A 58 9.54 10.18 10.54
N ILE A 59 9.67 11.24 11.37
CA ILE A 59 8.66 12.31 11.52
C ILE A 59 8.16 12.93 10.20
N PRO A 60 9.00 13.28 9.21
CA PRO A 60 8.54 13.94 7.99
C PRO A 60 7.81 13.00 7.04
N ILE A 61 7.88 11.68 7.27
CA ILE A 61 7.34 10.70 6.33
C ILE A 61 5.85 10.50 6.59
N GLY A 62 5.04 10.51 5.53
CA GLY A 62 3.58 10.35 5.58
C GLY A 62 3.16 8.93 5.94
N GLY A 63 1.94 8.79 6.47
CA GLY A 63 1.41 7.52 6.97
C GLY A 63 1.29 6.40 5.93
N GLY A 64 1.02 6.72 4.66
CA GLY A 64 0.96 5.71 3.60
C GLY A 64 2.31 5.37 2.97
N ASP A 65 3.35 6.18 3.21
CA ASP A 65 4.74 5.84 2.84
C ASP A 65 5.45 5.04 3.94
N MET A 66 4.85 4.93 5.14
CA MET A 66 5.37 4.12 6.25
C MET A 66 5.77 2.68 5.87
N PRO A 67 5.07 1.97 4.97
CA PRO A 67 5.46 0.61 4.59
C PRO A 67 6.87 0.56 3.97
N VAL A 68 7.22 1.54 3.14
CA VAL A 68 8.56 1.68 2.53
C VAL A 68 9.61 1.93 3.62
N VAL A 69 9.30 2.79 4.59
CA VAL A 69 10.18 3.09 5.72
C VAL A 69 10.43 1.85 6.58
N ILE A 70 9.39 1.03 6.80
CA ILE A 70 9.52 -0.23 7.56
C ILE A 70 10.48 -1.18 6.84
N SER A 71 10.29 -1.36 5.53
CA SER A 71 11.20 -2.20 4.72
C SER A 71 12.64 -1.68 4.75
N PHE A 72 12.81 -0.36 4.65
CA PHE A 72 14.11 0.29 4.68
C PHE A 72 14.81 0.14 6.04
N LEU A 73 14.08 0.36 7.14
CA LEU A 73 14.61 0.16 8.50
C LEU A 73 14.90 -1.31 8.81
N ASN A 74 14.14 -2.24 8.22
CA ASN A 74 14.44 -3.67 8.30
C ASN A 74 15.74 -4.05 7.56
N SER A 75 16.10 -3.33 6.50
CA SER A 75 17.44 -3.47 5.94
C SER A 75 18.53 -3.02 6.91
N PHE A 76 18.33 -1.85 7.55
CA PHE A 76 19.30 -1.31 8.51
C PHE A 76 19.49 -2.19 9.74
N SER A 77 18.45 -2.89 10.22
CA SER A 77 18.60 -3.88 11.30
C SER A 77 19.49 -5.05 10.86
N GLY A 78 19.34 -5.52 9.62
CA GLY A 78 20.20 -6.55 9.02
C GLY A 78 21.66 -6.11 8.89
N ILE A 79 21.91 -4.91 8.36
CA ILE A 79 23.26 -4.34 8.23
C ILE A 79 23.91 -4.15 9.62
N ALA A 80 23.14 -3.65 10.60
CA ALA A 80 23.62 -3.51 11.98
C ALA A 80 23.94 -4.86 12.63
N ALA A 81 23.12 -5.89 12.39
CA ALA A 81 23.40 -7.25 12.85
C ALA A 81 24.69 -7.80 12.22
N SER A 82 24.89 -7.59 10.92
CA SER A 82 26.13 -8.00 10.24
C SER A 82 27.36 -7.29 10.82
N ALA A 83 27.28 -5.97 11.06
CA ALA A 83 28.34 -5.21 11.73
C ALA A 83 28.64 -5.74 13.13
N ALA A 84 27.61 -6.05 13.92
CA ALA A 84 27.79 -6.70 15.24
C ALA A 84 28.44 -8.08 15.10
N GLY A 85 28.09 -8.85 14.07
CA GLY A 85 28.71 -10.12 13.72
C GLY A 85 30.21 -10.02 13.46
N PHE A 86 30.67 -8.97 12.77
CA PHE A 86 32.10 -8.70 12.59
C PHE A 86 32.81 -8.41 13.90
N VAL A 87 32.17 -7.69 14.84
CA VAL A 87 32.76 -7.36 16.14
C VAL A 87 33.00 -8.61 16.99
N ILE A 88 32.07 -9.57 16.96
CA ILE A 88 32.17 -10.81 17.75
C ILE A 88 32.70 -12.01 16.95
N LEU A 89 33.15 -11.79 15.71
CA LEU A 89 33.64 -12.83 14.78
C LEU A 89 32.65 -13.99 14.57
N ASN A 90 31.35 -13.69 14.51
CA ASN A 90 30.29 -14.69 14.32
C ASN A 90 29.80 -14.72 12.87
N ASN A 91 30.26 -15.72 12.11
CA ASN A 91 29.90 -15.91 10.70
C ASN A 91 28.39 -16.06 10.47
N VAL A 92 27.66 -16.73 11.37
CA VAL A 92 26.21 -16.90 11.24
C VAL A 92 25.51 -15.54 11.31
N LEU A 93 25.93 -14.70 12.25
CA LEU A 93 25.35 -13.36 12.42
C LEU A 93 25.70 -12.43 11.24
N ILE A 94 26.91 -12.54 10.69
CA ILE A 94 27.32 -11.80 9.48
C ILE A 94 26.45 -12.21 8.29
N VAL A 95 26.33 -13.52 8.03
CA VAL A 95 25.58 -14.04 6.87
C VAL A 95 24.09 -13.73 7.01
N ALA A 96 23.50 -13.97 8.17
CA ALA A 96 22.08 -13.67 8.42
C ALA A 96 21.80 -12.17 8.31
N GLY A 97 22.65 -11.32 8.89
CA GLY A 97 22.52 -9.87 8.79
C GLY A 97 22.60 -9.36 7.36
N CYS A 98 23.56 -9.84 6.57
CA CYS A 98 23.67 -9.50 5.15
C CYS A 98 22.45 -9.93 4.33
N LEU A 99 21.91 -11.13 4.58
CA LEU A 99 20.72 -11.63 3.89
C LEU A 99 19.49 -10.75 4.18
N VAL A 100 19.25 -10.44 5.47
CA VAL A 100 18.15 -9.54 5.88
C VAL A 100 18.35 -8.14 5.31
N GLY A 101 19.58 -7.63 5.38
CA GLY A 101 19.96 -6.32 4.84
C GLY A 101 19.67 -6.21 3.35
N ALA A 102 20.14 -7.14 2.54
CA ALA A 102 19.95 -7.15 1.09
C ALA A 102 18.48 -7.32 0.71
N SER A 103 17.77 -8.26 1.33
CA SER A 103 16.33 -8.49 1.09
C SER A 103 15.50 -7.24 1.39
N GLY A 104 15.78 -6.55 2.51
CA GLY A 104 15.11 -5.29 2.87
C GLY A 104 15.30 -4.18 1.83
N ILE A 105 16.53 -4.00 1.30
CA ILE A 105 16.78 -2.98 0.25
C ILE A 105 16.03 -3.34 -1.04
N ILE A 106 16.11 -4.59 -1.47
CA ILE A 106 15.43 -5.05 -2.69
C ILE A 106 13.93 -4.82 -2.58
N LEU A 107 13.32 -5.24 -1.46
CA LEU A 107 11.91 -5.03 -1.20
C LEU A 107 11.55 -3.53 -1.20
N THR A 108 12.36 -2.71 -0.53
CA THR A 108 12.19 -1.24 -0.52
C THR A 108 12.17 -0.67 -1.95
N VAL A 109 13.10 -1.09 -2.81
CA VAL A 109 13.19 -0.64 -4.21
C VAL A 109 11.97 -1.09 -5.02
N ILE A 110 11.52 -2.34 -4.85
CA ILE A 110 10.33 -2.86 -5.53
C ILE A 110 9.10 -2.05 -5.13
N MET A 111 8.92 -1.74 -3.84
CA MET A 111 7.82 -0.92 -3.36
C MET A 111 7.86 0.50 -3.93
N CYS A 112 9.03 1.14 -3.91
CA CYS A 112 9.23 2.47 -4.49
C CYS A 112 8.85 2.48 -5.98
N LYS A 113 9.32 1.50 -6.74
CA LYS A 113 8.99 1.34 -8.17
C LYS A 113 7.49 1.13 -8.39
N ALA A 114 6.85 0.32 -7.57
CA ALA A 114 5.40 0.08 -7.65
C ALA A 114 4.56 1.33 -7.29
N MET A 115 5.14 2.32 -6.61
CA MET A 115 4.53 3.63 -6.33
C MET A 115 4.96 4.72 -7.32
N ASN A 116 5.73 4.37 -8.36
CA ASN A 116 6.42 5.30 -9.26
C ASN A 116 7.16 6.44 -8.55
N ARG A 117 7.88 6.11 -7.47
CA ARG A 117 8.68 7.07 -6.69
C ARG A 117 10.07 6.52 -6.44
N THR A 118 11.05 7.39 -6.26
CA THR A 118 12.39 6.98 -5.83
C THR A 118 12.49 6.93 -4.31
N LEU A 119 13.47 6.19 -3.78
CA LEU A 119 13.75 6.17 -2.33
C LEU A 119 14.06 7.58 -1.78
N ALA A 120 14.69 8.44 -2.59
CA ALA A 120 14.96 9.82 -2.21
C ALA A 120 13.65 10.63 -2.07
N ASP A 121 12.67 10.40 -2.94
CA ASP A 121 11.35 11.05 -2.86
C ASP A 121 10.57 10.62 -1.63
N VAL A 122 10.79 9.40 -1.12
CA VAL A 122 10.13 8.90 0.09
C VAL A 122 10.81 9.42 1.36
N LEU A 123 12.15 9.46 1.38
CA LEU A 123 12.92 9.88 2.55
C LEU A 123 13.02 11.41 2.70
N PHE A 124 13.04 12.13 1.59
CA PHE A 124 13.30 13.58 1.55
C PHE A 124 12.24 14.40 0.82
N GLY A 125 11.31 13.74 0.12
CA GLY A 125 10.17 14.36 -0.54
C GLY A 125 8.95 14.34 0.40
N GLY A 126 8.47 15.52 0.75
CA GLY A 126 7.15 15.64 1.39
C GLY A 126 6.07 15.31 0.37
N PHE A 127 5.11 14.47 0.75
CA PHE A 127 3.88 14.28 -0.02
C PHE A 127 3.21 15.66 -0.20
N GLY A 128 3.12 16.16 -1.44
CA GLY A 128 2.39 17.40 -1.74
C GLY A 128 3.21 18.68 -1.94
N SER A 129 4.49 18.64 -2.34
CA SER A 129 5.20 19.87 -2.77
C SER A 129 4.95 20.27 -4.24
N SER A 130 4.34 19.39 -5.04
CA SER A 130 3.71 19.75 -6.30
C SER A 130 2.21 19.95 -6.05
N SER A 131 1.80 21.20 -6.00
CA SER A 131 0.40 21.61 -6.09
C SER A 131 -0.10 21.20 -7.48
N SER A 132 -0.59 19.96 -7.58
CA SER A 132 -1.32 19.52 -8.76
C SER A 132 -2.72 20.10 -8.66
N THR A 133 -3.08 20.86 -9.70
CA THR A 133 -4.43 21.35 -9.91
C THR A 133 -5.35 20.13 -9.96
N SER A 134 -6.24 19.98 -8.98
CA SER A 134 -7.30 18.99 -9.03
C SER A 134 -8.12 19.25 -10.30
N GLN A 135 -8.02 18.38 -11.30
CA GLN A 135 -8.91 18.42 -12.46
C GLN A 135 -10.37 18.36 -11.98
N GLU A 136 -11.22 19.19 -12.58
CA GLU A 136 -12.67 19.04 -12.47
C GLU A 136 -13.03 17.68 -13.09
N VAL A 137 -13.50 16.76 -12.25
CA VAL A 137 -13.93 15.45 -12.72
C VAL A 137 -15.33 15.58 -13.31
N GLU A 138 -15.44 15.45 -14.63
CA GLU A 138 -16.72 15.40 -15.32
C GLU A 138 -17.40 14.03 -15.10
N GLY A 139 -18.70 14.07 -14.77
CA GLY A 139 -19.54 12.88 -14.57
C GLY A 139 -20.20 12.82 -13.20
N GLU A 140 -21.15 11.90 -13.05
CA GLU A 140 -21.83 11.64 -11.78
C GLU A 140 -21.54 10.22 -11.31
N MET A 141 -21.29 10.07 -10.00
CA MET A 141 -21.16 8.75 -9.38
C MET A 141 -22.52 8.03 -9.40
N LYS A 142 -22.61 6.94 -10.15
CA LYS A 142 -23.83 6.14 -10.27
C LYS A 142 -23.92 5.15 -9.11
N ALA A 143 -24.80 5.41 -8.15
CA ALA A 143 -25.06 4.49 -7.05
C ALA A 143 -25.78 3.21 -7.52
N LEU A 144 -25.51 2.09 -6.87
CA LEU A 144 -26.14 0.80 -7.09
C LEU A 144 -26.42 0.15 -5.73
N THR A 145 -27.59 -0.46 -5.59
CA THR A 145 -27.96 -1.21 -4.38
C THR A 145 -27.35 -2.61 -4.41
N VAL A 146 -27.33 -3.28 -3.27
CA VAL A 146 -26.87 -4.67 -3.15
C VAL A 146 -27.78 -5.62 -3.95
N GLU A 147 -29.09 -5.36 -3.95
CA GLU A 147 -30.10 -6.13 -4.68
C GLU A 147 -29.90 -6.03 -6.20
N ASP A 148 -29.64 -4.82 -6.72
CA ASP A 148 -29.39 -4.64 -8.16
C ASP A 148 -28.04 -5.22 -8.58
N ALA A 149 -27.05 -5.19 -7.68
CA ALA A 149 -25.73 -5.78 -7.92
C ALA A 149 -25.79 -7.31 -8.01
N PHE A 150 -26.68 -7.95 -7.24
CA PHE A 150 -26.90 -9.40 -7.28
C PHE A 150 -27.24 -9.88 -8.70
N TYR A 151 -28.21 -9.26 -9.38
CA TYR A 151 -28.62 -9.69 -10.73
C TYR A 151 -27.49 -9.63 -11.76
N VAL A 152 -26.57 -8.68 -11.61
CA VAL A 152 -25.41 -8.56 -12.49
C VAL A 152 -24.37 -9.63 -12.17
N LEU A 153 -24.17 -9.95 -10.89
CA LEU A 153 -23.21 -10.97 -10.45
C LEU A 153 -23.71 -12.39 -10.74
N GLU A 154 -25.00 -12.64 -10.61
CA GLU A 154 -25.62 -13.93 -10.92
C GLU A 154 -25.45 -14.28 -12.42
N ALA A 155 -25.51 -13.28 -13.29
CA ALA A 155 -25.33 -13.45 -14.73
C ALA A 155 -23.86 -13.41 -15.20
N ALA A 156 -22.91 -13.10 -14.30
CA ALA A 156 -21.50 -12.95 -14.67
C ALA A 156 -20.83 -14.32 -14.85
N GLN A 157 -19.98 -14.45 -15.87
CA GLN A 157 -19.17 -15.66 -16.09
C GLN A 157 -17.73 -15.50 -15.58
N SER A 158 -17.28 -14.25 -15.42
CA SER A 158 -15.94 -13.93 -14.94
C SER A 158 -15.97 -12.72 -13.99
N VAL A 159 -15.51 -12.94 -12.75
CA VAL A 159 -15.48 -11.92 -11.70
C VAL A 159 -14.06 -11.77 -11.16
N ILE A 160 -13.58 -10.52 -11.10
CA ILE A 160 -12.29 -10.20 -10.49
C ILE A 160 -12.48 -9.33 -9.26
N PHE A 161 -12.03 -9.81 -8.11
CA PHE A 161 -11.95 -9.03 -6.88
C PHE A 161 -10.65 -8.25 -6.82
N VAL A 162 -10.74 -6.94 -6.57
CA VAL A 162 -9.59 -6.06 -6.36
C VAL A 162 -9.59 -5.56 -4.91
N PRO A 163 -8.97 -6.31 -3.99
CA PRO A 163 -8.94 -5.97 -2.57
C PRO A 163 -8.02 -4.77 -2.30
N GLY A 164 -8.49 -3.87 -1.45
CA GLY A 164 -7.72 -2.72 -0.97
C GLY A 164 -7.69 -2.62 0.56
N TYR A 165 -7.09 -1.56 1.06
CA TYR A 165 -6.96 -1.34 2.50
C TYR A 165 -8.32 -1.26 3.22
N GLY A 166 -9.38 -0.79 2.55
CA GLY A 166 -10.72 -0.76 3.14
C GLY A 166 -11.27 -2.14 3.50
N MET A 167 -10.93 -3.18 2.73
CA MET A 167 -11.28 -4.57 3.05
C MET A 167 -10.63 -5.02 4.38
N ALA A 168 -9.35 -4.69 4.57
CA ALA A 168 -8.62 -5.01 5.78
C ALA A 168 -9.17 -4.26 7.01
N VAL A 169 -9.52 -2.99 6.85
CA VAL A 169 -10.11 -2.19 7.95
C VAL A 169 -11.46 -2.76 8.39
N ALA A 170 -12.28 -3.21 7.44
CA ALA A 170 -13.59 -3.80 7.72
C ALA A 170 -13.52 -5.28 8.15
N GLN A 171 -12.36 -5.93 8.05
CA GLN A 171 -12.21 -7.37 8.26
C GLN A 171 -13.18 -8.19 7.38
N ALA A 172 -13.26 -7.83 6.10
CA ALA A 172 -14.19 -8.40 5.14
C ALA A 172 -13.64 -9.61 4.37
N GLN A 173 -12.40 -10.03 4.59
CA GLN A 173 -11.73 -11.09 3.82
C GLN A 173 -12.49 -12.43 3.81
N HIS A 174 -13.09 -12.82 4.94
CA HIS A 174 -13.89 -14.04 5.02
C HIS A 174 -15.21 -13.93 4.25
N ALA A 175 -15.85 -12.75 4.26
CA ALA A 175 -17.08 -12.52 3.50
C ALA A 175 -16.80 -12.50 2.00
N VAL A 176 -15.64 -11.97 1.58
CA VAL A 176 -15.19 -12.02 0.19
C VAL A 176 -14.93 -13.46 -0.26
N LYS A 177 -14.31 -14.28 0.59
CA LYS A 177 -14.08 -15.70 0.33
C LYS A 177 -15.40 -16.46 0.17
N GLU A 178 -16.36 -16.22 1.06
CA GLU A 178 -17.70 -16.82 0.99
C GLU A 178 -18.45 -16.41 -0.30
N LEU A 179 -18.37 -15.13 -0.70
CA LEU A 179 -18.96 -14.69 -1.96
C LEU A 179 -18.25 -15.31 -3.18
N ALA A 180 -16.92 -15.44 -3.13
CA ALA A 180 -16.15 -16.10 -4.18
C ALA A 180 -16.58 -17.56 -4.36
N GLU A 181 -16.69 -18.33 -3.27
CA GLU A 181 -17.13 -19.73 -3.30
C GLU A 181 -18.54 -19.87 -3.93
N ILE A 182 -19.48 -19.00 -3.55
CA ILE A 182 -20.84 -19.00 -4.12
C ILE A 182 -20.83 -18.71 -5.63
N LEU A 183 -20.00 -17.78 -6.08
CA LEU A 183 -19.88 -17.46 -7.50
C LEU A 183 -19.25 -18.63 -8.28
N GLU A 184 -18.24 -19.29 -7.71
CA GLU A 184 -17.62 -20.48 -8.30
C GLU A 184 -18.60 -21.66 -8.38
N ASP A 185 -19.43 -21.87 -7.35
CA ASP A 185 -20.49 -22.89 -7.34
C ASP A 185 -21.53 -22.63 -8.45
N ASN A 186 -21.76 -21.36 -8.80
CA ASN A 186 -22.59 -20.95 -9.94
C ASN A 186 -21.87 -21.04 -11.30
N GLY A 187 -20.62 -21.54 -11.33
CA GLY A 187 -19.83 -21.74 -12.55
C GLY A 187 -19.13 -20.48 -13.06
N CYS A 188 -19.05 -19.42 -12.26
CA CYS A 188 -18.28 -18.22 -12.58
C CYS A 188 -16.79 -18.45 -12.29
N GLU A 189 -15.92 -17.95 -13.18
CA GLU A 189 -14.48 -17.91 -12.93
C GLU A 189 -14.15 -16.73 -12.00
N VAL A 190 -13.55 -17.02 -10.83
CA VAL A 190 -13.21 -16.01 -9.83
C VAL A 190 -11.70 -15.87 -9.69
N ARG A 191 -11.22 -14.62 -9.69
CA ARG A 191 -9.81 -14.29 -9.42
C ARG A 191 -9.69 -13.10 -8.47
N HIS A 192 -8.58 -13.03 -7.74
CA HIS A 192 -8.22 -11.90 -6.88
C HIS A 192 -7.00 -11.19 -7.47
N ALA A 193 -7.16 -9.94 -7.91
CA ALA A 193 -6.08 -9.13 -8.46
C ALA A 193 -5.38 -8.35 -7.35
N ILE A 194 -4.14 -8.70 -7.04
CA ILE A 194 -3.38 -8.06 -5.97
C ILE A 194 -2.43 -7.03 -6.56
N HIS A 195 -2.57 -5.79 -6.10
CA HIS A 195 -1.58 -4.76 -6.40
C HIS A 195 -0.42 -4.84 -5.41
N PRO A 196 0.85 -4.73 -5.83
CA PRO A 196 2.02 -4.85 -4.95
C PRO A 196 2.06 -3.92 -3.72
N VAL A 197 1.35 -2.79 -3.77
CA VAL A 197 1.28 -1.78 -2.70
C VAL A 197 -0.13 -1.62 -2.12
N ALA A 198 -1.03 -2.57 -2.39
CA ALA A 198 -2.33 -2.60 -1.74
C ALA A 198 -2.17 -2.82 -0.22
N GLY A 199 -2.73 -1.90 0.57
CA GLY A 199 -2.76 -1.99 2.03
C GLY A 199 -1.78 -1.05 2.74
N ARG A 200 -1.11 -1.59 3.77
CA ARG A 200 -0.19 -0.88 4.67
C ARG A 200 1.10 -1.66 4.99
N MET A 201 1.33 -2.76 4.29
CA MET A 201 2.57 -3.54 4.34
C MET A 201 2.73 -4.29 3.01
N PRO A 202 3.95 -4.63 2.59
CA PRO A 202 4.15 -5.52 1.46
C PRO A 202 3.42 -6.84 1.67
N GLY A 203 2.72 -7.31 0.64
CA GLY A 203 1.96 -8.55 0.70
C GLY A 203 0.78 -8.53 1.69
N HIS A 204 0.32 -7.36 2.14
CA HIS A 204 -0.78 -7.26 3.11
C HIS A 204 -2.01 -8.06 2.64
N MET A 205 -2.42 -7.87 1.38
CA MET A 205 -3.61 -8.55 0.85
C MET A 205 -3.37 -10.05 0.69
N ASN A 206 -2.19 -10.49 0.26
CA ASN A 206 -1.85 -11.92 0.14
C ASN A 206 -2.00 -12.62 1.50
N VAL A 207 -1.49 -12.03 2.58
CA VAL A 207 -1.57 -12.61 3.92
C VAL A 207 -3.02 -12.68 4.42
N LEU A 208 -3.81 -11.63 4.22
CA LEU A 208 -5.22 -11.63 4.66
C LEU A 208 -6.09 -12.61 3.87
N LEU A 209 -5.86 -12.76 2.57
CA LEU A 209 -6.58 -13.73 1.76
C LEU A 209 -6.13 -15.16 2.09
N ALA A 210 -4.85 -15.38 2.38
CA ALA A 210 -4.36 -16.66 2.88
C ALA A 210 -4.93 -17.00 4.27
N GLU A 211 -5.09 -16.02 5.16
CA GLU A 211 -5.78 -16.20 6.46
C GLU A 211 -7.26 -16.54 6.27
N ALA A 212 -7.90 -16.01 5.22
CA ALA A 212 -9.25 -16.36 4.84
C ALA A 212 -9.35 -17.70 4.08
N ASP A 213 -8.24 -18.43 3.90
CA ASP A 213 -8.17 -19.71 3.19
C ASP A 213 -8.58 -19.62 1.72
N VAL A 214 -8.19 -18.53 1.05
CA VAL A 214 -8.36 -18.37 -0.40
C VAL A 214 -7.27 -19.17 -1.13
N PRO A 215 -7.63 -20.03 -2.11
CA PRO A 215 -6.66 -20.76 -2.92
C PRO A 215 -5.64 -19.86 -3.60
N TYR A 216 -4.35 -20.21 -3.49
CA TYR A 216 -3.26 -19.44 -4.11
C TYR A 216 -3.39 -19.31 -5.63
N GLU A 217 -4.03 -20.27 -6.30
CA GLU A 217 -4.25 -20.25 -7.75
C GLU A 217 -5.21 -19.13 -8.18
N GLN A 218 -6.09 -18.69 -7.29
CA GLN A 218 -6.98 -17.55 -7.53
C GLN A 218 -6.28 -16.21 -7.24
N LEU A 219 -5.13 -16.21 -6.55
CA LEU A 219 -4.36 -15.01 -6.25
C LEU A 219 -3.47 -14.67 -7.44
N CYS A 220 -3.87 -13.67 -8.20
CA CYS A 220 -3.15 -13.24 -9.39
C CYS A 220 -2.46 -11.89 -9.14
N GLU A 221 -1.24 -11.75 -9.66
CA GLU A 221 -0.53 -10.48 -9.66
C GLU A 221 -1.15 -9.53 -10.69
N MET A 222 -0.96 -8.22 -10.47
CA MET A 222 -1.55 -7.17 -11.30
C MET A 222 -1.25 -7.32 -12.81
N ASP A 223 -0.02 -7.67 -13.19
CA ASP A 223 0.39 -7.74 -14.60
C ASP A 223 -0.36 -8.86 -15.35
N ASP A 224 -0.57 -10.00 -14.70
CA ASP A 224 -1.29 -11.14 -15.28
C ASP A 224 -2.77 -10.82 -15.48
N VAL A 225 -3.39 -10.17 -14.49
CA VAL A 225 -4.80 -9.79 -14.53
C VAL A 225 -5.07 -8.67 -15.54
N ASN A 226 -4.15 -7.71 -15.67
CA ASN A 226 -4.27 -6.63 -16.62
C ASN A 226 -4.34 -7.12 -18.08
N ALA A 227 -3.71 -8.25 -18.40
CA ALA A 227 -3.74 -8.83 -19.76
C ALA A 227 -5.11 -9.39 -20.18
N ILE A 228 -5.95 -9.77 -19.21
CA ILE A 228 -7.26 -10.41 -19.46
C ILE A 228 -8.46 -9.50 -19.11
N MET A 229 -8.20 -8.31 -18.58
CA MET A 229 -9.23 -7.43 -17.99
C MET A 229 -10.36 -7.07 -18.95
N GLU A 230 -10.09 -6.91 -20.25
CA GLU A 230 -11.11 -6.59 -21.26
C GLU A 230 -12.17 -7.70 -21.43
N THR A 231 -11.81 -8.95 -21.12
CA THR A 231 -12.74 -10.09 -21.21
C THR A 231 -13.59 -10.29 -19.96
N VAL A 232 -13.21 -9.64 -18.85
CA VAL A 232 -13.85 -9.79 -17.53
C VAL A 232 -15.22 -9.12 -17.52
N ASP A 233 -16.23 -9.84 -17.03
CA ASP A 233 -17.60 -9.32 -16.93
C ASP A 233 -17.74 -8.29 -15.81
N VAL A 234 -17.26 -8.61 -14.61
CA VAL A 234 -17.37 -7.71 -13.45
C VAL A 234 -16.07 -7.62 -12.66
N ALA A 235 -15.55 -6.40 -12.49
CA ALA A 235 -14.46 -6.11 -11.56
C ALA A 235 -15.00 -5.48 -10.26
N ILE A 236 -14.83 -6.17 -9.13
CA ILE A 236 -15.30 -5.73 -7.82
C ILE A 236 -14.12 -5.12 -7.04
N VAL A 237 -14.10 -3.79 -6.96
CA VAL A 237 -13.11 -3.01 -6.22
C VAL A 237 -13.56 -2.86 -4.76
N ILE A 238 -12.84 -3.49 -3.82
CA ILE A 238 -13.21 -3.51 -2.41
C ILE A 238 -12.27 -2.64 -1.59
N GLY A 239 -12.70 -1.40 -1.31
CA GLY A 239 -11.94 -0.50 -0.46
C GLY A 239 -10.55 -0.13 -1.01
N ALA A 240 -10.36 -0.26 -2.33
CA ALA A 240 -9.19 0.22 -3.06
C ALA A 240 -9.52 1.56 -3.72
N ASN A 241 -8.51 2.44 -3.85
CA ASN A 241 -8.71 3.74 -4.45
C ASN A 241 -7.55 4.10 -5.40
N ASP A 242 -6.38 4.43 -4.85
CA ASP A 242 -5.24 4.89 -5.66
C ASP A 242 -4.75 3.81 -6.66
N VAL A 243 -4.73 2.55 -6.23
CA VAL A 243 -4.26 1.37 -7.01
C VAL A 243 -5.12 1.01 -8.23
N VAL A 244 -6.28 1.65 -8.38
CA VAL A 244 -7.21 1.45 -9.52
C VAL A 244 -7.51 2.78 -10.22
N ASN A 245 -6.80 3.86 -9.91
CA ASN A 245 -7.12 5.19 -10.42
C ASN A 245 -6.54 5.42 -11.82
N PRO A 246 -7.36 5.55 -12.89
CA PRO A 246 -6.90 5.72 -14.27
C PRO A 246 -6.06 6.99 -14.48
N ALA A 247 -6.20 7.99 -13.61
CA ALA A 247 -5.36 9.20 -13.66
C ALA A 247 -3.86 8.90 -13.60
N ALA A 248 -3.45 7.75 -13.03
CA ALA A 248 -2.06 7.32 -13.05
C ALA A 248 -1.51 7.05 -14.47
N ALA A 249 -2.37 6.68 -15.42
CA ALA A 249 -1.98 6.41 -16.80
C ALA A 249 -2.33 7.57 -17.76
N GLU A 250 -3.40 8.30 -17.48
CA GLU A 250 -4.00 9.26 -18.42
C GLU A 250 -3.64 10.72 -18.15
N ASP A 251 -3.30 11.08 -16.90
CA ASP A 251 -3.11 12.47 -16.49
C ASP A 251 -1.67 12.74 -16.04
N GLU A 252 -0.87 13.34 -16.93
CA GLU A 252 0.52 13.75 -16.65
C GLU A 252 0.65 14.74 -15.48
N SER A 253 -0.42 15.46 -15.15
CA SER A 253 -0.43 16.43 -14.04
C SER A 253 -0.70 15.78 -12.68
N SER A 254 -1.13 14.51 -12.67
CA SER A 254 -1.47 13.77 -11.47
C SER A 254 -0.22 13.39 -10.66
N PRO A 255 -0.22 13.53 -9.32
CA PRO A 255 0.87 13.07 -8.45
C PRO A 255 1.17 11.58 -8.54
N ILE A 256 0.24 10.79 -9.04
CA ILE A 256 0.37 9.33 -9.22
C ILE A 256 0.64 8.95 -10.68
N TYR A 257 0.91 9.92 -11.56
CA TYR A 257 1.21 9.64 -12.96
C TYR A 257 2.41 8.69 -13.08
N GLY A 258 2.29 7.68 -13.95
CA GLY A 258 3.24 6.59 -14.15
C GLY A 258 3.21 5.50 -13.08
N MET A 259 2.36 5.60 -12.04
CA MET A 259 2.13 4.48 -11.12
C MET A 259 1.46 3.33 -11.89
N PRO A 260 2.00 2.10 -11.86
CA PRO A 260 1.28 0.97 -12.42
C PRO A 260 -0.01 0.77 -11.60
N ILE A 261 -1.12 0.47 -12.27
CA ILE A 261 -2.43 0.28 -11.65
C ILE A 261 -3.07 -1.00 -12.17
N ILE A 262 -4.09 -1.48 -11.46
CA ILE A 262 -4.98 -2.52 -11.99
C ILE A 262 -6.00 -1.84 -12.90
N ASN A 263 -6.04 -2.22 -14.17
CA ASN A 263 -6.81 -1.58 -15.24
C ASN A 263 -8.31 -1.92 -15.20
N VAL A 264 -8.93 -1.92 -14.01
CA VAL A 264 -10.34 -2.31 -13.82
C VAL A 264 -11.32 -1.56 -14.71
N HIS A 265 -10.98 -0.36 -15.17
CA HIS A 265 -11.78 0.43 -16.11
C HIS A 265 -12.00 -0.25 -17.48
N GLN A 266 -11.18 -1.25 -17.82
CA GLN A 266 -11.29 -2.02 -19.06
C GLN A 266 -12.34 -3.13 -18.99
N ALA A 267 -12.70 -3.59 -17.78
CA ALA A 267 -13.75 -4.60 -17.59
C ALA A 267 -15.12 -4.14 -18.15
N LYS A 268 -16.04 -5.09 -18.38
CA LYS A 268 -17.37 -4.76 -18.90
C LYS A 268 -18.18 -3.94 -17.89
N SER A 269 -18.15 -4.32 -16.62
CA SER A 269 -18.74 -3.58 -15.50
C SER A 269 -17.78 -3.50 -14.30
N VAL A 270 -17.85 -2.41 -13.53
CA VAL A 270 -17.00 -2.20 -12.35
C VAL A 270 -17.86 -1.85 -11.14
N PHE A 271 -17.74 -2.61 -10.05
CA PHE A 271 -18.42 -2.33 -8.78
C PHE A 271 -17.41 -1.81 -7.77
N ALA A 272 -17.62 -0.58 -7.30
CA ALA A 272 -16.73 0.05 -6.33
C ALA A 272 -17.41 0.14 -4.96
N LEU A 273 -16.90 -0.64 -4.01
CA LEU A 273 -17.40 -0.71 -2.64
C LEU A 273 -16.62 0.26 -1.75
N LYS A 274 -17.32 1.27 -1.22
CA LYS A 274 -16.74 2.26 -0.30
C LYS A 274 -17.78 2.89 0.62
N ARG A 275 -17.36 3.35 1.80
CA ARG A 275 -18.25 3.98 2.80
C ARG A 275 -18.87 5.32 2.38
N GLY A 276 -18.28 6.02 1.40
CA GLY A 276 -18.74 7.36 1.00
C GLY A 276 -17.87 7.95 -0.11
N GLN A 277 -17.84 9.26 -0.30
CA GLN A 277 -17.11 9.90 -1.41
C GLN A 277 -15.65 10.30 -1.09
N GLY A 278 -15.15 9.96 0.10
CA GLY A 278 -13.80 10.33 0.54
C GLY A 278 -12.67 9.85 -0.41
N ALA A 279 -11.57 10.60 -0.37
CA ALA A 279 -10.35 10.36 -1.14
C ALA A 279 -9.49 9.21 -0.57
N GLY A 280 -8.53 8.76 -1.38
CA GLY A 280 -7.59 7.68 -1.06
C GLY A 280 -6.43 8.14 -0.17
N PHE A 281 -5.33 7.41 -0.20
CA PHE A 281 -4.11 7.84 0.50
C PHE A 281 -3.52 9.08 -0.18
N SER A 282 -3.56 9.13 -1.50
CA SER A 282 -3.07 10.25 -2.31
C SER A 282 -3.81 11.57 -2.06
N GLY A 283 -5.02 11.52 -1.47
CA GLY A 283 -5.91 12.67 -1.37
C GLY A 283 -6.57 13.06 -2.70
N LEU A 284 -6.33 12.31 -3.78
CA LEU A 284 -6.89 12.56 -5.09
C LEU A 284 -8.31 12.01 -5.21
N VAL A 285 -9.11 12.70 -6.01
CA VAL A 285 -10.39 12.19 -6.51
C VAL A 285 -10.07 11.18 -7.61
N ASN A 286 -10.70 10.00 -7.55
CA ASN A 286 -10.46 8.93 -8.51
C ASN A 286 -11.47 9.01 -9.65
N THR A 287 -10.95 9.17 -10.87
CA THR A 287 -11.75 9.33 -12.09
C THR A 287 -12.50 8.06 -12.47
N LEU A 288 -12.07 6.88 -12.00
CA LEU A 288 -12.77 5.60 -12.20
C LEU A 288 -14.23 5.69 -11.77
N PHE A 289 -14.49 6.30 -10.61
CA PHE A 289 -15.82 6.30 -9.98
C PHE A 289 -16.87 7.12 -10.74
N PHE A 290 -16.45 7.88 -11.74
CA PHE A 290 -17.29 8.72 -12.58
C PHE A 290 -17.49 8.11 -13.98
N ARG A 291 -16.80 7.01 -14.31
CA ARG A 291 -16.93 6.35 -15.61
C ARG A 291 -18.27 5.65 -15.76
N GLU A 292 -18.74 5.56 -17.00
CA GLU A 292 -20.07 5.03 -17.30
C GLU A 292 -20.26 3.55 -16.91
N LYS A 293 -19.19 2.75 -16.97
CA LYS A 293 -19.18 1.33 -16.61
C LYS A 293 -19.09 1.08 -15.10
N THR A 294 -18.86 2.12 -14.31
CA THR A 294 -18.64 2.00 -12.87
C THR A 294 -19.95 2.25 -12.11
N ARG A 295 -20.16 1.45 -11.07
CA ARG A 295 -21.29 1.54 -10.15
C ARG A 295 -20.76 1.56 -8.72
N MET A 296 -21.32 2.45 -7.91
CA MET A 296 -20.90 2.67 -6.53
C MET A 296 -21.83 1.95 -5.57
N ILE A 297 -21.30 1.04 -4.77
CA ILE A 297 -22.04 0.37 -3.70
C ILE A 297 -21.55 0.97 -2.37
N TYR A 298 -22.42 1.77 -1.74
CA TYR A 298 -22.06 2.48 -0.52
C TYR A 298 -22.32 1.65 0.74
N GLY A 299 -21.38 1.64 1.66
CA GLY A 299 -21.50 0.96 2.95
C GLY A 299 -20.17 0.51 3.52
N ASP A 300 -20.20 -0.14 4.68
CA ASP A 300 -19.04 -0.88 5.16
C ASP A 300 -18.74 -2.07 4.24
N ALA A 301 -17.47 -2.35 3.99
CA ALA A 301 -17.08 -3.40 3.03
C ALA A 301 -17.55 -4.79 3.49
N LYS A 302 -17.58 -5.06 4.79
CA LYS A 302 -18.07 -6.34 5.31
C LYS A 302 -19.59 -6.43 5.18
N GLU A 303 -20.31 -5.38 5.59
CA GLU A 303 -21.77 -5.37 5.51
C GLU A 303 -22.29 -5.50 4.08
N THR A 304 -21.70 -4.78 3.13
CA THR A 304 -22.08 -4.83 1.71
C THR A 304 -21.82 -6.19 1.08
N ILE A 305 -20.66 -6.81 1.32
CA ILE A 305 -20.34 -8.15 0.82
C ILE A 305 -21.22 -9.21 1.48
N THR A 306 -21.43 -9.16 2.80
CA THR A 306 -22.34 -10.09 3.49
C THR A 306 -23.79 -9.92 3.01
N GLY A 307 -24.21 -8.70 2.68
CA GLY A 307 -25.49 -8.44 2.04
C GLY A 307 -25.61 -9.14 0.68
N LEU A 308 -24.58 -9.06 -0.17
CA LEU A 308 -24.54 -9.79 -1.44
C LEU A 308 -24.61 -11.30 -1.23
N VAL A 309 -23.82 -11.85 -0.29
CA VAL A 309 -23.84 -13.28 0.06
C VAL A 309 -25.24 -13.73 0.47
N SER A 310 -25.98 -12.88 1.20
CA SER A 310 -27.33 -13.20 1.67
C SER A 310 -28.31 -13.30 0.50
N GLN A 311 -28.22 -12.39 -0.49
CA GLN A 311 -29.06 -12.41 -1.70
C GLN A 311 -28.86 -13.68 -2.55
N PHE A 312 -27.66 -14.27 -2.56
CA PHE A 312 -27.41 -15.54 -3.26
C PHE A 312 -27.93 -16.78 -2.52
N LYS A 313 -28.26 -16.67 -1.23
CA LYS A 313 -28.76 -17.79 -0.42
C LYS A 313 -30.27 -17.83 -0.32
N ASP A 314 -30.93 -16.71 -0.59
CA ASP A 314 -32.39 -16.57 -0.64
C ASP A 314 -32.96 -17.08 -1.98
#